data_AF-A0A0G8AS01-F1
#
_entry.id   AF-A0A0G8AS01-F1
#
_cell.length_a   1.000
_cell.length_b   1.000
_cell.length_c   1.000
_cell.angle_alpha   90.00
_cell.angle_beta   90.00
_cell.angle_gamma   90.00
#
_symmetry.space_group_name_H-M   'P 1'
#
loop_
_entity.id
_entity.type
_entity.pdbx_description
1 polymer ?
#
loop_
_entity_poly.entity_id
_entity_poly.type
_entity_poly.pdbx_seq_one_letter_code
_entity_poly.pdbx_strand_id
1 'polypeptide(L)' 'MRFDGADHPILVILSGALILGGICALVIWGLTNAYPTT' A
#
# COMPACT_ATOMS: atom_id res chain seq x y z
N MET A 1 -13.35 11.31 14.34
CA MET A 1 -12.96 10.09 15.12
C MET A 1 -11.66 10.41 15.80
N ARG A 2 -11.49 10.11 17.09
CA ARG A 2 -10.21 10.30 17.80
C ARG A 2 -9.66 8.92 18.14
N PHE A 3 -8.63 8.50 17.43
CA PHE A 3 -7.88 7.29 17.73
C PHE A 3 -6.60 7.73 18.41
N ASP A 4 -6.49 7.47 19.72
CA ASP A 4 -5.27 7.81 20.45
C ASP A 4 -4.07 7.08 19.84
N GLY A 5 -3.00 7.83 19.59
CA GLY A 5 -1.78 7.32 18.97
C GLY A 5 -1.79 7.24 17.43
N ALA A 6 -2.91 7.51 16.76
CA ALA A 6 -2.96 7.51 15.29
C ALA A 6 -2.07 8.58 14.65
N ASP A 7 -1.81 9.68 15.35
CA ASP A 7 -0.91 10.77 14.92
C ASP A 7 0.56 10.47 15.22
N HIS A 8 0.88 9.29 15.77
CA HIS A 8 2.26 8.92 16.03
C HIS A 8 2.99 8.72 14.70
N PRO A 9 4.13 9.40 14.46
CA PRO A 9 4.76 9.48 13.14
C PRO A 9 5.13 8.11 12.58
N ILE A 10 5.56 7.17 13.43
CA ILE A 10 5.88 5.80 13.03
C ILE A 10 4.64 5.07 12.50
N LEU A 11 3.49 5.22 13.16
CA LEU A 11 2.24 4.56 12.76
C LEU A 11 1.72 5.10 11.42
N VAL A 12 1.89 6.41 11.18
CA VAL A 12 1.57 7.04 9.88
C VAL A 12 2.48 6.51 8.77
N ILE A 13 3.78 6.40 9.00
CA ILE A 13 4.72 5.85 8.01
C ILE A 13 4.39 4.39 7.69
N LEU A 14 4.11 3.59 8.72
CA LEU A 14 3.86 2.16 8.55
C LEU A 14 2.55 1.92 7.79
N SER A 15 1.49 2.67 8.14
CA SER A 15 0.20 2.59 7.43
C SER A 15 0.31 3.11 5.99
N GLY A 16 1.03 4.20 5.77
CA GLY A 16 1.31 4.72 4.44
C GLY A 16 2.07 3.72 3.56
N ALA A 17 3.13 3.10 4.10
CA ALA A 17 3.90 2.08 3.41
C ALA A 17 3.05 0.84 3.07
N LEU A 18 2.19 0.41 4.00
CA LEU A 18 1.29 -0.72 3.79
C LEU A 18 0.30 -0.46 2.64
N ILE A 19 -0.34 0.72 2.66
CA ILE A 19 -1.33 1.10 1.65
C ILE A 19 -0.65 1.29 0.29
N LEU A 20 0.41 2.08 0.23
CA LEU A 20 1.11 2.36 -1.02
C LEU A 20 1.75 1.08 -1.59
N GLY A 21 2.39 0.27 -0.74
CA GLY A 21 2.95 -1.01 -1.13
C GLY A 21 1.89 -1.97 -1.66
N GLY A 22 0.72 -2.03 -1.01
CA GLY A 22 -0.42 -2.81 -1.48
C GLY A 22 -0.92 -2.37 -2.86
N ILE A 23 -1.06 -1.06 -3.08
CA ILE A 23 -1.44 -0.50 -4.39
C ILE A 23 -0.40 -0.86 -5.45
N CYS A 24 0.89 -0.65 -5.17
CA CYS A 24 1.97 -1.03 -6.08
C CYS A 24 1.94 -2.52 -6.43
N ALA A 25 1.74 -3.40 -5.45
CA ALA A 25 1.65 -4.83 -5.67
C ALA A 25 0.47 -5.20 -6.58
N LEU A 26 -0.71 -4.60 -6.36
CA LEU A 26 -1.89 -4.81 -7.19
C LEU A 26 -1.70 -4.29 -8.62
N VAL A 27 -1.04 -3.14 -8.80
CA VAL A 27 -0.73 -2.57 -10.11
C VAL A 27 0.22 -3.50 -10.88
N ILE A 28 1.32 -3.94 -10.25
CA ILE A 28 2.28 -4.84 -10.88
C ILE A 28 1.60 -6.17 -11.23
N TRP A 29 0.87 -6.75 -10.28
CA TRP A 29 0.13 -7.99 -10.52
C TRP A 29 -0.86 -7.83 -11.68
N GLY A 30 -1.63 -6.76 -11.70
CA GLY A 30 -2.58 -6.47 -12.77
C GLY A 30 -1.91 -6.34 -14.13
N LEU A 31 -0.78 -5.62 -14.20
CA LEU A 31 -0.04 -5.44 -15.45
C LEU A 31 0.55 -6.76 -15.96
N THR A 32 1.15 -7.56 -15.08
CA THR A 32 1.72 -8.88 -15.43
C THR A 32 0.64 -9.86 -15.90
N ASN A 33 -0.55 -9.84 -15.31
CA ASN A 33 -1.64 -10.74 -15.70
C ASN A 33 -2.38 -10.27 -16.96
N ALA A 34 -2.51 -8.96 -17.18
CA ALA A 34 -3.18 -8.41 -18.35
C ALA A 34 -2.32 -8.51 -19.62
N TYR A 35 -1.00 -8.34 -19.49
CA TYR A 35 -0.03 -8.38 -20.59
C TYR A 35 1.09 -9.38 -20.28
N PRO A 36 0.78 -10.69 -20.26
CA PRO A 36 1.81 -11.71 -20.13
C PRO A 36 2.75 -11.64 -21.32
N THR A 37 4.06 -11.63 -21.06
CA THR A 37 5.11 -11.50 -22.08
C THR A 37 5.41 -12.81 -22.83
N THR A 38 4.49 -13.77 -22.79
CA THR A 38 4.60 -15.11 -23.40
C THR A 38 3.70 -15.24 -24.61
#